data_AF-A0AB33A037-F1
#
_entry.id   AF-A0AB33A037-F1
#
_cell.length_a   1.000
_cell.length_b   1.000
_cell.length_c   1.000
_cell.angle_alpha   90.00
_cell.angle_beta   90.00
_cell.angle_gamma   90.00
#
_symmetry.space_group_name_H-M   'P 1'
#
loop_
_entity.id
_entity.type
_entity.pdbx_description
1 polymer ?
#
loop_
_entity_poly.entity_id
_entity_poly.type
_entity_poly.pdbx_seq_one_letter_code
_entity_poly.pdbx_strand_id
1 'polypeptide(L)' 'MTIMKQVQNNKLGVAACLCFFWGSTLFLPAFSKFATAGVWLFMAGSLLMLLDILSIKTN' A
#
# COMPACT_ATOMS: atom_id res chain seq x y z
N MET A 1 2.71 -21.70 -13.28
CA MET A 1 1.87 -20.53 -13.61
C MET A 1 0.98 -20.22 -12.40
N THR A 2 1.60 -19.94 -11.24
CA THR A 2 0.91 -20.03 -9.92
C THR A 2 0.98 -18.73 -9.11
N ILE A 3 1.93 -17.84 -9.42
CA ILE A 3 2.13 -16.57 -8.69
C ILE A 3 1.01 -15.56 -9.01
N MET A 4 0.50 -15.57 -10.24
CA MET A 4 -0.50 -14.60 -10.71
C MET A 4 -1.86 -14.78 -10.03
N LYS A 5 -2.23 -15.99 -9.60
CA LYS A 5 -3.51 -16.26 -8.92
C LYS A 5 -3.55 -15.71 -7.49
N GLN A 6 -2.40 -15.56 -6.82
CA GLN A 6 -2.33 -14.99 -5.47
C GLN A 6 -2.45 -13.47 -5.50
N VAL A 7 -1.88 -12.82 -6.52
CA VAL A 7 -2.04 -11.38 -6.76
C VAL A 7 -3.48 -11.01 -7.13
N GLN A 8 -4.19 -11.89 -7.84
CA GLN A 8 -5.51 -11.59 -8.41
C GLN A 8 -6.66 -11.53 -7.38
N ASN A 9 -6.51 -12.12 -6.19
CA ASN A 9 -7.50 -12.02 -5.10
C ASN A 9 -7.11 -11.03 -3.98
N ASN A 10 -5.91 -10.46 -4.03
CA ASN A 10 -5.43 -9.54 -3.00
C ASN A 10 -5.84 -8.10 -3.33
N LYS A 11 -7.15 -7.82 -3.20
CA LYS A 11 -7.68 -6.44 -3.20
C LYS A 11 -6.93 -5.55 -2.20
N LEU A 12 -6.49 -6.13 -1.07
CA LEU A 12 -5.70 -5.48 -0.03
C LEU A 12 -4.28 -5.15 -0.52
N GLY A 13 -3.60 -6.09 -1.17
CA GLY A 13 -2.29 -5.84 -1.79
C GLY A 13 -2.32 -4.75 -2.86
N VAL A 14 -3.33 -4.74 -3.74
CA VAL A 14 -3.49 -3.68 -4.75
C VAL A 14 -3.77 -2.32 -4.09
N ALA A 15 -4.63 -2.27 -3.07
CA ALA A 15 -4.88 -1.06 -2.31
C ALA A 15 -3.61 -0.54 -1.62
N ALA A 16 -2.82 -1.42 -1.01
CA ALA A 16 -1.55 -1.08 -0.40
C ALA A 16 -0.57 -0.49 -1.43
N CYS A 17 -0.42 -1.11 -2.60
CA CYS A 17 0.43 -0.59 -3.68
C CYS A 17 0.01 0.80 -4.14
N LEU A 18 -1.30 1.06 -4.29
CA LEU A 18 -1.81 2.38 -4.66
C LEU A 18 -1.53 3.42 -3.57
N CYS A 19 -1.74 3.06 -2.30
CA CYS A 19 -1.42 3.93 -1.16
C CYS A 19 0.08 4.25 -1.09
N PHE A 20 0.96 3.28 -1.35
CA PHE A 20 2.40 3.49 -1.40
C PHE A 20 2.83 4.35 -2.58
N PHE A 21 2.27 4.11 -3.76
CA PHE A 21 2.58 4.89 -4.95
C PHE A 21 2.18 6.36 -4.77
N TRP A 22 0.97 6.62 -4.26
CA TRP A 22 0.49 7.98 -4.05
C TRP A 22 1.18 8.66 -2.85
N GLY A 23 1.36 7.91 -1.77
CA GLY A 23 2.08 8.38 -0.58
C GLY A 23 3.50 8.81 -0.92
N SER A 24 4.26 8.00 -1.66
CA SER A 24 5.61 8.35 -2.13
C SER A 24 5.62 9.53 -3.09
N THR A 25 4.61 9.67 -3.96
CA THR A 25 4.50 10.83 -4.86
C THR A 25 4.32 12.15 -4.09
N LEU A 26 3.61 12.11 -2.97
CA LEU A 26 3.40 13.29 -2.10
C LEU A 26 4.65 13.68 -1.30
N PHE A 27 5.68 12.83 -1.22
CA PHE A 27 6.98 13.18 -0.66
C PHE A 27 7.87 13.97 -1.63
N LEU A 28 7.48 14.14 -2.90
CA LEU A 28 8.24 14.98 -3.82
C LEU A 28 8.27 16.44 -3.32
N PRO A 29 9.40 17.16 -3.49
CA PRO A 29 9.56 18.53 -3.01
C PRO A 29 8.54 19.51 -3.59
N ALA A 30 7.99 19.23 -4.78
CA ALA A 30 6.91 20.01 -5.39
C ALA A 30 5.58 19.93 -4.61
N PHE A 31 5.37 18.85 -3.86
CA PHE A 31 4.15 18.58 -3.09
C PHE A 31 4.40 18.62 -1.57
N SER A 32 5.46 19.30 -1.10
CA SER A 32 5.83 19.34 0.33
C SER A 32 4.71 19.85 1.25
N LYS A 33 3.82 20.72 0.74
CA LYS A 33 2.61 21.17 1.44
C LYS A 33 1.64 20.02 1.78
N PHE A 34 1.66 18.95 1.00
CA PHE A 34 0.86 17.75 1.18
C PHE A 34 1.66 16.58 1.75
N ALA A 35 2.91 16.81 2.19
CA ALA A 35 3.76 15.76 2.76
C ALA A 35 3.09 15.06 3.95
N THR A 36 2.35 15.79 4.78
CA THR A 36 1.57 15.21 5.88
C THR A 36 0.54 14.22 5.37
N ALA A 37 -0.19 14.55 4.29
CA ALA A 37 -1.14 13.62 3.67
C ALA A 37 -0.42 12.40 3.05
N GLY A 38 0.77 12.61 2.48
CA GLY A 38 1.62 11.54 1.97
C GLY A 38 2.05 10.56 3.05
N VAL A 39 2.45 11.07 4.22
CA VAL A 39 2.80 10.27 5.41
C VAL A 39 1.62 9.42 5.87
N TRP A 40 0.41 9.99 5.94
CA TRP A 40 -0.80 9.25 6.31
C TRP A 40 -1.15 8.15 5.31
N LEU A 41 -1.05 8.44 4.01
CA LEU A 41 -1.24 7.45 2.94
C LEU A 41 -0.20 6.33 3.01
N PHE A 42 1.05 6.67 3.32
CA PHE A 42 2.13 5.71 3.47
C PHE A 42 1.93 4.81 4.70
N MET A 43 1.51 5.38 5.84
CA MET A 43 1.15 4.60 7.03
C MET A 43 -0.05 3.68 6.78
N ALA A 44 -1.11 4.17 6.13
CA ALA A 44 -2.29 3.37 5.78
C ALA A 44 -1.94 2.22 4.81
N GLY A 45 -1.12 2.50 3.79
CA GLY A 45 -0.63 1.48 2.85
C GLY A 45 0.22 0.42 3.54
N SER A 46 1.09 0.82 4.47
CA SER A 46 1.90 -0.09 5.28
C SER A 46 1.04 -1.00 6.17
N LEU A 47 0.00 -0.45 6.78
CA LEU A 47 -0.94 -1.21 7.61
C LEU A 47 -1.75 -2.21 6.78
N LEU A 48 -2.23 -1.79 5.60
CA LEU A 48 -2.94 -2.68 4.66
C LEU A 48 -2.07 -3.87 4.22
N MET A 49 -0.79 -3.61 3.91
CA MET A 49 0.16 -4.66 3.56
C MET A 49 0.45 -5.60 4.75
N LEU A 50 0.56 -5.05 5.97
CA LEU A 50 0.73 -5.85 7.18
C LEU A 50 -0.47 -6.79 7.40
N LEU A 51 -1.70 -6.27 7.25
CA LEU A 51 -2.91 -7.05 7.37
C LEU A 51 -3.01 -8.12 6.28
N ASP A 52 -2.67 -7.81 5.04
CA ASP A 52 -2.63 -8.78 3.93
C ASP A 52 -1.68 -9.95 4.27
N ILE A 53 -0.46 -9.65 4.75
CA ILE A 53 0.52 -10.66 5.16
C ILE A 53 0.03 -11.49 6.35
N LEU A 54 -0.57 -10.86 7.37
CA LEU A 54 -1.10 -11.54 8.55
C LEU A 54 -2.31 -12.43 8.20
N SER A 55 -3.19 -11.98 7.31
CA SER A 55 -4.32 -12.75 6.81
C SER A 55 -3.86 -13.96 6.00
N ILE A 56 -2.83 -13.80 5.15
CA ILE A 56 -2.22 -14.93 4.42
C ILE A 56 -1.61 -15.95 5.38
N LYS A 57 -1.01 -15.51 6.49
CA LYS A 57 -0.38 -16.43 7.45
C LYS A 57 -1.37 -17.23 8.30
N THR A 58 -2.63 -16.80 8.37
CA THR A 58 -3.66 -17.40 9.23
C THR A 58 -4.54 -18.45 8.51
N ASN A 59 -4.48 -18.53 7.17
CA ASN A 59 -5.10 -19.61 6.37
C ASN A 59 -4.06 -20.66 5.97
#